data_AF-A0A3R8TER6-F1
#
_entry.id   AF-A0A3R8TER6-F1
#
_cell.length_a   1.000
_cell.length_b   1.000
_cell.length_c   1.000
_cell.angle_alpha   90.00
_cell.angle_beta   90.00
_cell.angle_gamma   90.00
#
_symmetry.space_group_name_H-M   'P 1'
#
loop_
_entity.id
_entity.type
_entity.pdbx_description
1 polymer ?
#
loop_
_entity_poly.entity_id
_entity_poly.type
_entity_poly.pdbx_seq_one_letter_code
_entity_poly.pdbx_strand_id
1 'polypeptide(L)'
;QLRWLGPEKGVEHMAIGAVLSALWDIKAKRAGKPLWLLLGEMEPEELVSTLDFRYMTDALRPEEAVAILKEGQKGKAERIKHLLEVGYPGYSTAPGWLGYSDEKMVALAKEETQVKGFKQIKL
;
A
#
# COMPACT_ATOMS: atom_id res chain seq x y z
N GLN A 1 14.34 -4.98 24.06
CA GLN A 1 13.41 -5.84 24.83
C GLN A 1 11.98 -5.89 24.26
N LEU A 2 11.55 -4.96 23.39
CA LEU A 2 10.20 -4.97 22.80
C LEU A 2 9.83 -6.24 22.00
N ARG A 3 10.79 -6.84 21.28
CA ARG A 3 10.56 -8.06 20.46
C ARG A 3 9.94 -9.24 21.21
N TRP A 4 10.10 -9.34 22.53
CA TRP A 4 9.50 -10.42 23.31
C TRP A 4 7.96 -10.37 23.33
N LEU A 5 7.37 -9.20 23.06
CA LEU A 5 5.91 -8.99 23.02
C LEU A 5 5.27 -9.32 21.67
N GLY A 6 6.06 -9.64 20.64
CA GLY A 6 5.60 -10.03 19.31
C GLY A 6 6.17 -11.40 18.92
N PRO A 7 7.37 -11.48 18.33
CA PRO A 7 8.00 -10.45 17.50
C PRO A 7 7.20 -10.24 16.20
N GLU A 8 7.17 -9.01 15.69
CA GLU A 8 6.63 -8.67 14.37
C GLU A 8 5.15 -9.07 14.19
N LYS A 9 4.37 -9.03 15.28
CA LYS A 9 2.94 -9.33 15.32
C LYS A 9 2.24 -8.62 16.47
N GLY A 10 0.91 -8.52 16.39
CA GLY A 10 0.07 -8.02 17.49
C GLY A 10 0.23 -6.52 17.77
N VAL A 11 -0.19 -6.12 18.97
CA VAL A 11 -0.30 -4.69 19.38
C VAL A 11 1.04 -3.96 19.32
N GLU A 12 2.12 -4.61 19.79
CA GLU A 12 3.47 -4.02 19.78
C GLU A 12 3.92 -3.69 18.35
N HIS A 13 3.75 -4.62 17.41
CA HIS A 13 4.13 -4.38 16.03
C HIS A 13 3.24 -3.36 15.30
N MET A 14 1.93 -3.34 15.60
CA MET A 14 1.04 -2.28 15.10
C MET A 14 1.47 -0.90 15.59
N ALA A 15 1.89 -0.78 16.86
CA ALA A 15 2.41 0.49 17.41
C ALA A 15 3.71 0.92 16.71
N ILE A 16 4.63 -0.01 16.47
CA ILE A 16 5.84 0.25 15.67
C ILE A 16 5.46 0.71 14.25
N GLY A 17 4.52 0.03 13.60
CA GLY A 17 4.03 0.38 12.27
C GLY A 17 3.43 1.78 12.20
N ALA A 18 2.67 2.20 13.22
CA ALA A 18 2.13 3.56 13.32
C ALA A 18 3.24 4.62 13.42
N VAL A 19 4.26 4.37 14.25
CA VAL A 19 5.42 5.28 14.38
C VAL A 19 6.21 5.36 13.08
N LEU A 20 6.50 4.22 12.43
CA LEU A 20 7.20 4.20 11.14
C LEU A 20 6.40 4.93 10.04
N SER A 21 5.07 4.77 10.03
CA SER A 21 4.19 5.50 9.10
C SER A 21 4.25 7.01 9.32
N ALA A 22 4.30 7.47 10.58
CA ALA A 22 4.46 8.88 10.90
C ALA A 22 5.82 9.43 10.46
N LEU A 23 6.90 8.64 10.57
CA LEU A 23 8.22 9.04 10.06
C LEU A 23 8.23 9.18 8.53
N TRP A 24 7.56 8.28 7.81
CA TRP A 24 7.37 8.39 6.37
C TRP A 24 6.54 9.62 5.97
N ASP A 25 5.46 9.91 6.70
CA ASP A 25 4.66 11.12 6.52
C ASP A 25 5.51 12.40 6.70
N ILE A 26 6.35 12.45 7.73
CA ILE A 26 7.29 13.57 7.95
C ILE A 26 8.29 13.68 6.78
N LYS A 27 8.89 12.57 6.32
CA LYS A 27 9.82 12.58 5.18
C LYS A 27 9.13 13.09 3.90
N ALA A 28 7.92 12.61 3.62
CA ALA A 28 7.12 13.03 2.47
C ALA A 28 6.76 14.52 2.51
N LYS A 29 6.28 15.01 3.66
CA LYS A 29 5.96 16.43 3.86
C LYS A 29 7.19 17.33 3.70
N ARG A 30 8.34 16.93 4.26
CA ARG A 30 9.59 17.67 4.10
C ARG A 30 10.09 17.71 2.65
N ALA A 31 9.81 16.66 1.88
CA ALA A 31 10.13 16.60 0.46
C ALA A 31 9.09 17.33 -0.43
N GLY A 32 7.97 17.79 0.14
CA GLY A 32 6.88 18.42 -0.61
C GLY A 32 6.17 17.47 -1.58
N LYS A 33 6.21 16.16 -1.33
CA LYS A 33 5.68 15.12 -2.23
C LYS A 33 4.64 14.26 -1.52
N PRO A 34 3.59 13.77 -2.21
CA PRO A 34 2.78 12.69 -1.67
C PRO A 34 3.65 11.42 -1.52
N LEU A 35 3.40 10.61 -0.49
CA LEU A 35 4.26 9.47 -0.13
C LEU A 35 4.50 8.50 -1.29
N TRP A 36 3.46 8.18 -2.07
CA TRP A 36 3.59 7.24 -3.19
C TRP A 36 4.59 7.75 -4.25
N LEU A 37 4.63 9.06 -4.49
CA LEU A 37 5.54 9.66 -5.46
C LEU A 37 6.95 9.77 -4.87
N LEU A 38 7.08 10.11 -3.59
CA LEU A 38 8.37 10.06 -2.90
C LEU A 38 9.01 8.68 -3.06
N LEU A 39 8.28 7.61 -2.73
CA LEU A 39 8.78 6.23 -2.84
C LEU A 39 9.04 5.84 -4.31
N GLY A 40 8.15 6.21 -5.23
CA GLY A 40 8.31 5.91 -6.66
C GLY A 40 9.51 6.59 -7.30
N GLU A 41 9.94 7.73 -6.77
CA GLU A 41 11.08 8.51 -7.30
C GLU A 41 12.40 8.25 -6.57
N MET A 42 12.42 7.52 -5.45
CA MET A 42 13.67 7.13 -4.78
C MET A 42 14.54 6.27 -5.70
N GLU A 43 15.86 6.40 -5.51
CA GLU A 43 16.80 5.48 -6.15
C GLU A 43 16.55 4.05 -5.63
N PRO A 44 16.60 3.01 -6.49
CA PRO A 44 16.36 1.62 -6.10
C PRO A 44 17.13 1.17 -4.86
N GLU A 45 18.42 1.51 -4.80
CA GLU A 45 19.30 1.21 -3.67
C GLU A 45 18.88 1.93 -2.39
N GLU A 46 18.44 3.20 -2.49
CA GLU A 46 17.95 3.95 -1.33
C GLU A 46 16.67 3.29 -0.81
N LEU A 47 15.72 2.95 -1.68
CA LEU A 47 14.47 2.30 -1.28
C LEU A 47 14.72 0.94 -0.61
N VAL A 48 15.58 0.12 -1.20
CA VAL A 48 15.93 -1.20 -0.66
C VAL A 48 16.63 -1.08 0.70
N SER A 49 17.45 -0.04 0.91
CA SER A 49 18.11 0.20 2.21
C SER A 49 17.14 0.45 3.37
N THR A 50 15.88 0.78 3.08
CA THR A 50 14.84 0.98 4.10
C THR A 50 14.14 -0.32 4.55
N LEU A 51 14.41 -1.43 3.86
CA LEU A 51 13.78 -2.72 4.11
C LEU A 51 14.66 -3.61 5.01
N ASP A 52 14.02 -4.47 5.78
CA ASP A 52 14.69 -5.49 6.60
C ASP A 52 14.61 -6.86 5.91
N PHE A 53 15.75 -7.39 5.49
CA PHE A 53 15.84 -8.67 4.79
C PHE A 53 16.10 -9.86 5.73
N ARG A 54 16.12 -9.65 7.05
CA ARG A 54 16.22 -10.76 8.00
C ARG A 54 15.05 -11.72 7.76
N TYR A 55 15.38 -12.99 7.56
CA TYR A 55 14.43 -14.07 7.26
C TYR A 55 13.74 -14.02 5.88
N MET A 56 14.27 -13.24 4.92
CA MET A 56 13.73 -13.15 3.56
C MET A 56 14.67 -13.69 2.47
N THR A 57 15.97 -13.86 2.77
CA THR A 57 17.03 -14.06 1.76
C THR A 57 16.97 -15.38 0.99
N ASP A 58 16.24 -16.36 1.50
CA ASP A 58 15.94 -17.61 0.80
C ASP A 58 14.85 -17.44 -0.27
N ALA A 59 14.07 -16.36 -0.21
CA ALA A 59 13.03 -16.01 -1.19
C ALA A 59 13.35 -14.77 -2.03
N LEU A 60 13.98 -13.75 -1.43
CA LEU A 60 14.36 -12.50 -2.08
C LEU A 60 15.56 -11.87 -1.38
N ARG A 61 16.69 -11.73 -2.09
CA ARG A 61 17.89 -11.05 -1.59
C ARG A 61 17.87 -9.55 -1.91
N PRO A 62 18.58 -8.70 -1.14
CA PRO A 62 18.63 -7.25 -1.40
C PRO A 62 19.02 -6.89 -2.83
N GLU A 63 20.01 -7.57 -3.40
CA GLU A 63 20.47 -7.34 -4.77
C GLU A 63 19.42 -7.72 -5.83
N GLU A 64 18.60 -8.73 -5.55
CA GLU A 64 17.48 -9.14 -6.41
C GLU A 64 16.36 -8.09 -6.36
N ALA A 65 16.07 -7.55 -5.16
CA ALA A 65 15.12 -6.47 -5.00
C ALA A 65 15.56 -5.20 -5.74
N VAL A 66 16.85 -4.82 -5.66
CA VAL A 66 17.40 -3.70 -6.43
C VAL A 66 17.26 -3.96 -7.93
N ALA A 67 17.56 -5.18 -8.41
CA ALA A 67 17.44 -5.52 -9.82
C ALA A 67 15.98 -5.39 -10.32
N ILE A 68 15.01 -5.88 -9.55
CA ILE A 68 13.57 -5.72 -9.86
C ILE A 68 13.20 -4.25 -9.98
N LEU A 69 13.63 -3.41 -9.03
CA LEU A 69 13.31 -1.99 -9.01
C LEU A 69 14.01 -1.20 -10.13
N LYS A 70 15.23 -1.59 -10.52
CA LYS A 70 15.95 -1.03 -11.67
C LYS A 70 15.23 -1.35 -12.97
N GLU A 71 14.82 -2.59 -13.17
CA GLU A 71 14.00 -2.97 -14.32
C GLU A 71 12.69 -2.18 -14.33
N GLY A 72 12.07 -2.04 -13.15
CA GLY A 72 10.88 -1.22 -12.94
C GLY A 72 11.06 0.27 -13.25
N GLN A 73 12.27 0.81 -13.43
CA GLN A 73 12.44 2.20 -13.87
C GLN A 73 11.97 2.43 -15.30
N LYS A 74 12.01 1.39 -16.16
CA LYS A 74 11.50 1.49 -17.53
C LYS A 74 10.01 1.80 -17.51
N GLY A 75 9.59 2.85 -18.20
CA GLY A 75 8.18 3.25 -18.25
C GLY A 75 7.68 3.99 -17.00
N LYS A 76 8.55 4.35 -16.05
CA LYS A 76 8.14 4.95 -14.77
C LYS A 76 7.40 6.27 -14.97
N ALA A 77 7.93 7.17 -15.80
CA ALA A 77 7.35 8.48 -16.04
C ALA A 77 5.96 8.37 -16.68
N GLU A 78 5.81 7.44 -17.62
CA GLU A 78 4.56 7.12 -18.30
C GLU A 78 3.52 6.57 -17.31
N ARG A 79 3.92 5.65 -16.42
CA ARG A 79 3.02 5.12 -15.38
C ARG A 79 2.62 6.17 -14.35
N ILE A 80 3.53 7.07 -13.96
CA ILE A 80 3.22 8.20 -13.06
C ILE A 80 2.18 9.11 -13.72
N LYS A 81 2.40 9.50 -14.98
CA LYS A 81 1.47 10.33 -15.74
C LYS A 81 0.11 9.65 -15.87
N HIS A 82 0.09 8.37 -16.24
CA HIS A 82 -1.14 7.60 -16.35
C HIS A 82 -1.89 7.53 -15.02
N LEU A 83 -1.21 7.26 -13.90
CA LEU A 83 -1.82 7.21 -12.58
C LEU A 83 -2.46 8.56 -12.18
N LEU A 84 -1.82 9.68 -12.53
CA LEU A 84 -2.37 11.02 -12.29
C LEU A 84 -3.61 11.30 -13.17
N GLU A 85 -3.65 10.75 -14.39
CA GLU A 85 -4.77 10.94 -15.33
C GLU A 85 -5.98 10.07 -14.98
N VAL A 86 -5.78 8.79 -14.62
CA VAL A 86 -6.87 7.81 -14.50
C VAL A 86 -7.07 7.25 -13.09
N GLY A 87 -6.18 7.53 -12.15
CA GLY A 87 -6.20 6.95 -10.80
C GLY A 87 -5.87 5.46 -10.78
N TYR A 88 -6.15 4.80 -9.66
CA TYR A 88 -5.98 3.36 -9.48
C TYR A 88 -7.35 2.70 -9.20
N PRO A 89 -7.75 1.62 -9.90
CA PRO A 89 -9.04 0.97 -9.66
C PRO A 89 -9.22 0.50 -8.21
N GLY A 90 -10.32 0.89 -7.59
CA GLY A 90 -10.74 0.42 -6.26
C GLY A 90 -11.89 -0.59 -6.32
N TYR A 91 -12.18 -1.23 -5.20
CA TYR A 91 -13.36 -2.08 -4.98
C TYR A 91 -14.07 -1.68 -3.69
N SER A 92 -15.36 -1.99 -3.57
CA SER A 92 -16.15 -1.60 -2.40
C SER A 92 -16.52 -2.79 -1.51
N THR A 93 -16.29 -2.66 -0.21
CA THR A 93 -16.77 -3.62 0.81
C THR A 93 -17.99 -3.09 1.56
N ALA A 94 -18.48 -1.90 1.21
CA ALA A 94 -19.62 -1.28 1.87
C ALA A 94 -20.89 -2.15 1.92
N PRO A 95 -21.23 -2.96 0.90
CA PRO A 95 -22.44 -3.78 0.96
C PRO A 95 -22.27 -5.06 1.78
N GLY A 96 -21.04 -5.48 2.10
CA GLY A 96 -20.72 -6.79 2.68
C GLY A 96 -20.63 -6.85 4.20
N TRP A 97 -21.20 -5.90 4.92
CA TRP A 97 -21.16 -5.98 6.38
C TRP A 97 -22.19 -7.00 6.87
N LEU A 98 -21.71 -8.07 7.52
CA LEU A 98 -22.50 -9.22 7.96
C LEU A 98 -23.74 -8.87 8.81
N GLY A 99 -23.75 -7.72 9.48
CA GLY A 99 -24.88 -7.26 10.30
C GLY A 99 -26.00 -6.56 9.52
N TYR A 100 -25.95 -6.49 8.19
CA TYR A 100 -26.97 -5.85 7.37
C TYR A 100 -28.10 -6.81 7.01
N SER A 101 -29.32 -6.27 6.89
CA SER A 101 -30.41 -7.01 6.27
C SER A 101 -30.16 -7.18 4.77
N ASP A 102 -30.78 -8.19 4.17
CA ASP A 102 -30.66 -8.46 2.74
C ASP A 102 -31.06 -7.25 1.89
N GLU A 103 -32.11 -6.54 2.27
CA GLU A 103 -32.58 -5.35 1.55
C GLU A 103 -31.52 -4.24 1.55
N LYS A 104 -30.86 -4.03 2.70
CA LYS A 104 -29.79 -3.04 2.84
C LYS A 104 -28.56 -3.44 2.01
N MET A 105 -28.16 -4.71 2.05
CA MET A 105 -27.05 -5.22 1.24
C MET A 105 -27.31 -5.02 -0.25
N VAL A 106 -28.51 -5.37 -0.74
CA VAL A 106 -28.90 -5.21 -2.15
C VAL A 106 -28.94 -3.73 -2.55
N ALA A 107 -29.49 -2.86 -1.70
CA ALA A 107 -29.52 -1.43 -1.96
C ALA A 107 -28.11 -0.84 -2.09
N LEU A 108 -27.22 -1.14 -1.15
CA LEU A 108 -25.82 -0.69 -1.18
C LEU A 108 -25.05 -1.28 -2.35
N ALA A 109 -25.25 -2.56 -2.68
CA ALA A 109 -24.57 -3.18 -3.83
C ALA A 109 -24.94 -2.47 -5.14
N LYS A 110 -26.22 -2.11 -5.32
CA LYS A 110 -26.67 -1.32 -6.46
C LYS A 110 -26.08 0.09 -6.44
N GLU A 111 -26.09 0.77 -5.29
CA GLU A 111 -25.50 2.11 -5.16
C GLU A 111 -24.01 2.12 -5.53
N GLU A 112 -23.22 1.23 -4.94
CA GLU A 112 -21.77 1.15 -5.15
C GLU A 112 -21.41 0.83 -6.62
N THR A 113 -22.14 -0.08 -7.26
CA THR A 113 -21.85 -0.50 -8.64
C THR A 113 -22.42 0.42 -9.70
N GLN A 114 -23.65 0.91 -9.54
CA GLN A 114 -24.39 1.65 -10.57
C GLN A 114 -24.19 3.16 -10.45
N VAL A 115 -24.05 3.68 -9.22
CA VAL A 115 -23.92 5.12 -8.97
C VAL A 115 -22.47 5.51 -8.74
N LYS A 116 -21.77 4.83 -7.82
CA LYS A 116 -20.35 5.13 -7.51
C LYS A 116 -19.36 4.51 -8.50
N GLY A 117 -19.83 3.63 -9.37
CA GLY A 117 -19.06 3.09 -10.48
C GLY A 117 -18.05 2.00 -10.12
N PHE A 118 -18.09 1.44 -8.90
CA PHE A 118 -17.23 0.33 -8.51
C PHE A 118 -17.52 -0.90 -9.40
N LYS A 119 -16.47 -1.43 -10.03
CA LYS A 119 -16.58 -2.63 -10.89
C LYS A 119 -16.55 -3.93 -10.10
N GLN A 120 -16.12 -3.88 -8.84
CA GLN A 120 -15.99 -5.01 -7.95
C GLN A 120 -16.51 -4.64 -6.57
N ILE A 121 -17.23 -5.59 -5.95
CA ILE A 121 -17.70 -5.49 -4.58
C ILE A 121 -17.36 -6.77 -3.80
N LYS A 122 -17.29 -6.67 -2.48
CA LYS A 122 -17.12 -7.82 -1.56
C LYS A 122 -18.32 -7.91 -0.62
N LEU A 123 -18.80 -9.14 -0.42
CA LEU A 123 -19.81 -9.52 0.56
C LEU A 123 -19.16 -10.26 1.72
#